data_AF-A0A7C9E980-F1
#
_entry.id   AF-A0A7C9E980-F1
#
_cell.length_a   1.000
_cell.length_b   1.000
_cell.length_c   1.000
_cell.angle_alpha   90.00
_cell.angle_beta   90.00
_cell.angle_gamma   90.00
#
_symmetry.space_group_name_H-M   'P 1'
#
loop_
_entity.id
_entity.type
_entity.pdbx_description
1 polymer ?
#
loop_
_entity_poly.entity_id
_entity_poly.type
_entity_poly.pdbx_seq_one_letter_code
_entity_poly.pdbx_strand_id
1 'polypeptide(L)'
;TIFVKFQEELVETFAYTANKFEGDEMISKYRVAKYEHDQKAYIVAVNVSEMKANCSCHMFEYAGILCRRVLTVFTVTNVLTVPSHYVLKRWRKTEKTAIGLDEHNQSAYLLAMVQRRWHS
;
A
#
# COMPACT_ATOMS: atom_id res chain seq x y z
N THR A 1 15.79 -1.31 7.21
CA THR A 1 15.70 -2.28 6.09
C THR A 1 14.65 -1.81 5.09
N ILE A 2 14.51 -2.45 3.93
CA ILE A 2 13.42 -2.10 2.99
C ILE A 2 12.05 -2.31 3.63
N PHE A 3 11.91 -3.38 4.43
CA PHE A 3 10.72 -3.65 5.20
C PHE A 3 10.36 -2.51 6.19
N VAL A 4 11.34 -1.98 6.93
CA VAL A 4 11.09 -0.82 7.83
C VAL A 4 10.59 0.40 7.07
N LYS A 5 11.19 0.72 5.92
CA LYS A 5 10.72 1.83 5.07
C LYS A 5 9.28 1.60 4.57
N PHE A 6 8.94 0.36 4.23
CA PHE A 6 7.57 0.02 3.87
C PHE A 6 6.59 0.19 5.03
N GLN A 7 6.98 -0.21 6.25
CA GLN A 7 6.16 0.02 7.44
C GLN A 7 5.96 1.52 7.72
N GLU A 8 6.99 2.35 7.53
CA GLU A 8 6.87 3.82 7.62
C GLU A 8 5.87 4.36 6.57
N GLU A 9 5.94 3.89 5.32
CA GLU A 9 4.95 4.26 4.29
C GLU A 9 3.53 3.82 4.65
N LEU A 10 3.35 2.64 5.27
CA LEU A 10 2.04 2.15 5.72
C LEU A 10 1.44 3.01 6.84
N VAL A 11 2.23 3.33 7.87
CA VAL A 11 1.76 4.18 9.00
C VAL A 11 1.32 5.54 8.49
N GLU A 12 2.00 6.07 7.49
CA GLU A 12 1.69 7.39 6.95
C GLU A 12 0.38 7.43 6.15
N THR A 13 -0.16 6.28 5.73
CA THR A 13 -1.43 6.23 4.97
C THR A 13 -2.61 6.85 5.72
N PHE A 14 -2.61 6.80 7.06
CA PHE A 14 -3.69 7.34 7.89
C PHE A 14 -3.83 8.87 7.81
N ALA A 15 -2.79 9.57 7.38
CA ALA A 15 -2.83 11.02 7.18
C ALA A 15 -3.33 11.44 5.80
N TYR A 16 -3.65 10.49 4.91
CA TYR A 16 -4.01 10.74 3.52
C TYR A 16 -5.44 10.35 3.21
N THR A 17 -6.09 11.17 2.37
CA THR A 17 -7.38 10.88 1.77
C THR A 17 -7.18 10.45 0.32
N ALA A 18 -8.07 9.59 -0.18
CA ALA A 18 -8.08 9.17 -1.58
C ALA A 18 -9.49 9.38 -2.15
N ASN A 19 -9.60 10.30 -3.10
CA ASN A 19 -10.87 10.65 -3.74
C ASN A 19 -10.84 10.17 -5.20
N LYS A 20 -11.75 9.27 -5.57
CA LYS A 20 -11.92 8.86 -6.97
C LYS A 20 -12.46 10.04 -7.76
N PHE A 21 -11.83 10.36 -8.89
CA PHE A 21 -12.28 11.46 -9.77
C PHE A 21 -12.50 11.04 -11.22
N GLU A 22 -11.96 9.89 -11.62
CA GLU A 22 -12.09 9.36 -12.98
C GLU A 22 -11.98 7.83 -12.92
N GLY A 23 -12.54 7.14 -13.90
CA GLY A 23 -12.29 5.72 -14.11
C GLY A 23 -13.43 5.00 -14.79
N ASP A 24 -13.09 3.85 -15.35
CA ASP A 24 -14.00 2.87 -15.92
C ASP A 24 -13.95 1.56 -15.12
N GLU A 25 -14.41 0.47 -15.73
CA GLU A 25 -14.39 -0.88 -15.14
C GLU A 25 -12.97 -1.44 -14.97
N MET A 26 -12.01 -1.00 -15.80
CA MET A 26 -10.65 -1.53 -15.83
C MET A 26 -9.69 -0.70 -14.98
N ILE A 27 -9.77 0.62 -15.07
CA ILE A 27 -8.83 1.53 -14.39
C ILE A 27 -9.61 2.64 -13.69
N SER A 28 -9.40 2.77 -12.39
CA SER A 28 -9.87 3.89 -11.58
C SER A 28 -8.71 4.83 -11.21
N LYS A 29 -8.93 6.14 -11.29
CA LYS A 29 -7.96 7.16 -10.87
C LYS A 29 -8.42 7.89 -9.62
N TYR A 30 -7.48 8.02 -8.69
CA TYR A 30 -7.67 8.65 -7.39
C TYR A 30 -6.73 9.83 -7.23
N ARG A 31 -7.28 10.92 -6.70
CA ARG A 31 -6.52 12.06 -6.19
C ARG A 31 -6.22 11.79 -4.72
N VAL A 32 -4.94 11.68 -4.39
CA VAL A 32 -4.47 11.31 -3.05
C VAL A 32 -3.70 12.47 -2.44
N ALA A 33 -4.14 12.97 -1.29
CA ALA A 33 -3.56 14.14 -0.63
C ALA A 33 -3.51 13.96 0.88
N LYS A 34 -2.56 14.64 1.54
CA LYS A 34 -2.48 14.67 3.00
C LYS A 34 -3.56 15.62 3.53
N TYR A 35 -4.26 15.25 4.61
CA TYR A 35 -5.41 16.00 5.16
C TYR A 35 -5.15 17.49 5.35
N GLU A 36 -3.95 17.85 5.83
CA GLU A 36 -3.57 19.24 6.13
C GLU A 36 -2.91 19.98 4.94
N HIS A 37 -2.66 19.31 3.81
CA HIS A 37 -1.88 19.84 2.70
C HIS A 37 -2.47 19.43 1.34
N ASP A 38 -3.73 19.79 1.11
CA ASP A 38 -4.46 19.37 -0.10
C ASP A 38 -3.88 19.93 -1.41
N GLN A 39 -3.05 20.98 -1.35
CA GLN A 39 -2.37 21.55 -2.52
C GLN A 39 -1.30 20.63 -3.13
N LYS A 40 -0.81 19.61 -2.41
CA LYS A 40 0.18 18.64 -2.91
C LYS A 40 -0.45 17.26 -3.08
N ALA A 41 -1.39 17.16 -4.03
CA ALA A 41 -2.02 15.89 -4.39
C ALA A 41 -1.20 15.10 -5.42
N TYR A 42 -1.33 13.77 -5.37
CA TYR A 42 -0.77 12.83 -6.33
C TYR A 42 -1.89 12.05 -7.00
N ILE A 43 -1.64 11.59 -8.22
CA ILE A 43 -2.59 10.77 -8.96
C ILE A 43 -2.16 9.32 -8.85
N VAL A 44 -3.09 8.46 -8.49
CA VAL A 44 -2.92 7.01 -8.47
C VAL A 44 -3.93 6.39 -9.41
N ALA A 45 -3.44 5.65 -10.40
CA ALA A 45 -4.26 4.80 -11.26
C ALA A 45 -4.21 3.37 -10.73
N VAL A 46 -5.36 2.72 -10.56
CA VAL A 46 -5.47 1.35 -10.04
C VAL A 46 -6.37 0.51 -10.93
N ASN A 47 -5.91 -0.70 -11.24
CA ASN A 47 -6.73 -1.80 -11.71
C ASN A 47 -6.89 -2.78 -10.53
N VAL A 48 -8.09 -2.82 -9.97
CA VAL A 48 -8.40 -3.64 -8.77
C VAL A 48 -8.41 -5.12 -9.12
N SER A 49 -8.87 -5.50 -10.31
CA SER A 49 -8.90 -6.89 -10.78
C SER A 49 -7.50 -7.48 -10.89
N GLU A 50 -6.55 -6.72 -11.41
CA GLU A 50 -5.14 -7.11 -11.50
C GLU A 50 -4.34 -6.83 -10.22
N MET A 51 -4.94 -6.15 -9.24
CA MET A 51 -4.28 -5.61 -8.06
C MET A 51 -3.01 -4.80 -8.39
N LYS A 52 -3.07 -4.02 -9.47
CA LYS A 52 -1.95 -3.17 -9.93
C LYS A 52 -2.31 -1.71 -9.77
N ALA A 53 -1.36 -0.94 -9.26
CA ALA A 53 -1.47 0.51 -9.19
C ALA A 53 -0.16 1.21 -9.56
N ASN A 54 -0.32 2.37 -10.19
CA ASN A 54 0.76 3.28 -10.53
C ASN A 54 0.48 4.64 -9.89
N CYS A 55 1.50 5.25 -9.30
CA CYS A 55 1.40 6.58 -8.69
C CYS A 55 2.33 7.54 -9.42
N SER A 56 1.88 8.78 -9.62
CA SER A 56 2.67 9.84 -10.25
C SER A 56 3.95 10.21 -9.50
N CYS A 57 4.16 9.70 -8.28
CA CYS A 57 5.44 9.84 -7.58
C CYS A 57 6.51 8.85 -8.04
N HIS A 58 6.17 7.78 -8.78
CA HIS A 58 7.09 6.77 -9.33
C HIS A 58 8.00 6.06 -8.32
N MET A 59 7.63 6.03 -7.04
CA MET A 59 8.45 5.47 -5.96
C MET A 59 8.72 3.98 -6.09
N PHE A 60 7.83 3.23 -6.72
CA PHE A 60 8.08 1.81 -6.95
C PHE A 60 9.16 1.62 -8.03
N GLU A 61 9.18 2.44 -9.05
CA GLU A 61 10.10 2.33 -10.18
C GLU A 61 11.54 2.63 -9.74
N TYR A 62 11.76 3.67 -8.93
CA TYR A 62 13.12 4.02 -8.49
C TYR A 62 13.53 3.40 -7.14
N ALA A 63 12.60 3.14 -6.22
CA ALA A 63 12.92 2.63 -4.88
C ALA A 63 12.34 1.24 -4.61
N GLY A 64 11.54 0.65 -5.53
CA GLY A 64 10.81 -0.62 -5.42
C GLY A 64 10.19 -0.86 -4.06
N ILE A 65 9.58 0.20 -3.55
CA ILE A 65 8.73 0.23 -2.38
C ILE A 65 7.43 0.90 -2.81
N LEU A 66 6.29 0.31 -2.44
CA LEU A 66 5.00 0.97 -2.61
C LEU A 66 4.95 2.22 -1.75
N CYS A 67 4.64 3.36 -2.36
CA CYS A 67 4.47 4.58 -1.60
C CYS A 67 3.14 4.57 -0.84
N ARG A 68 3.07 5.37 0.23
CA ARG A 68 1.86 5.63 1.01
C ARG A 68 0.64 5.98 0.16
N ARG A 69 0.81 6.64 -1.00
CA ARG A 69 -0.32 7.01 -1.86
C ARG A 69 -0.98 5.78 -2.51
N VAL A 70 -0.18 4.83 -3.03
CA VAL A 70 -0.70 3.56 -3.54
C VAL A 70 -1.33 2.78 -2.40
N LEU A 71 -0.68 2.75 -1.24
CA LEU A 71 -1.19 2.03 -0.08
C LEU A 71 -2.52 2.60 0.43
N THR A 72 -2.70 3.92 0.45
CA THR A 72 -4.00 4.56 0.74
C THR A 72 -5.07 4.12 -0.25
N VAL A 73 -4.75 4.05 -1.56
CA VAL A 73 -5.70 3.59 -2.57
C VAL A 73 -6.06 2.12 -2.41
N PHE A 74 -5.07 1.26 -2.13
CA PHE A 74 -5.30 -0.14 -1.82
C PHE A 74 -6.24 -0.32 -0.62
N THR A 75 -6.03 0.46 0.45
CA THR A 75 -6.93 0.44 1.63
C THR A 75 -8.37 0.82 1.26
N VAL A 76 -8.60 1.92 0.54
CA VAL A 76 -9.97 2.35 0.19
C VAL A 76 -10.63 1.49 -0.91
N THR A 77 -9.85 0.67 -1.61
CA THR A 77 -10.34 -0.29 -2.63
C THR A 77 -10.38 -1.74 -2.10
N ASN A 78 -10.17 -1.95 -0.80
CA ASN A 78 -10.16 -3.26 -0.13
C ASN A 78 -9.08 -4.24 -0.64
N VAL A 79 -7.98 -3.74 -1.21
CA VAL A 79 -6.77 -4.53 -1.47
C VAL A 79 -5.93 -4.58 -0.19
N LEU A 80 -6.28 -5.48 0.72
CA LEU A 80 -5.71 -5.54 2.09
C LEU A 80 -4.41 -6.35 2.19
N THR A 81 -3.95 -6.93 1.08
CA THR A 81 -2.69 -7.68 1.01
C THR A 81 -1.78 -7.04 -0.03
N VAL A 82 -0.46 -7.09 0.20
CA VAL A 82 0.51 -6.61 -0.79
C VAL A 82 0.62 -7.66 -1.89
N PRO A 83 0.27 -7.34 -3.14
CA PRO A 83 0.42 -8.30 -4.24
C PRO A 83 1.87 -8.72 -4.41
N SER A 84 2.10 -10.00 -4.70
CA SER A 84 3.44 -10.60 -4.74
C SER A 84 4.39 -9.91 -5.74
N HIS A 85 3.86 -9.33 -6.81
CA HIS A 85 4.65 -8.59 -7.82
C HIS A 85 5.25 -7.28 -7.29
N TYR A 86 4.79 -6.76 -6.14
CA TYR A 86 5.41 -5.63 -5.44
C TYR A 86 6.46 -6.07 -4.39
N VAL A 87 6.54 -7.35 -4.06
CA VAL A 87 7.47 -7.91 -3.07
C VAL A 87 8.77 -8.35 -3.77
N LEU A 88 9.72 -7.44 -3.87
CA LEU A 88 10.99 -7.70 -4.54
C LEU A 88 11.91 -8.58 -3.66
N LYS A 89 12.76 -9.41 -4.27
CA LYS A 89 13.67 -10.35 -3.55
C LYS A 89 14.48 -9.70 -2.42
N ARG A 90 14.84 -8.42 -2.57
CA ARG A 90 15.58 -7.63 -1.57
C ARG A 90 14.79 -7.27 -0.29
N TRP A 91 13.47 -7.45 -0.28
CA TRP A 91 12.63 -7.32 0.93
C TRP A 91 12.85 -8.51 1.88
N ARG A 92 13.11 -9.70 1.32
CA ARG A 92 13.47 -10.89 2.08
C ARG A 92 14.93 -10.76 2.50
N LYS A 93 15.15 -10.28 3.73
CA LYS A 93 16.43 -10.48 4.40
C LYS A 93 16.58 -12.00 4.56
N THR A 94 17.38 -12.64 3.72
CA THR A 94 17.60 -14.09 3.79
C THR A 94 18.35 -14.41 5.08
N GLU A 95 17.63 -14.73 6.15
CA GLU A 95 18.19 -15.55 7.23
C GLU A 95 18.15 -17.00 6.74
N LYS A 96 19.32 -17.53 6.39
CA LYS A 96 19.49 -18.96 6.21
C LYS A 96 19.43 -19.60 7.60
N THR A 97 18.26 -20.03 8.04
CA THR A 97 18.20 -21.04 9.09
C THR A 97 16.95 -21.89 8.91
N ALA A 98 17.19 -23.20 8.83
CA ALA A 98 16.17 -24.21 8.72
C ALA A 98 15.17 -24.17 9.88
N ILE A 99 14.01 -24.79 9.61
CA ILE A 99 12.89 -25.14 10.50
C ILE A 99 11.67 -24.28 10.18
N GLY A 100 10.73 -24.92 9.47
CA GLY A 100 9.42 -24.35 9.18
C GLY A 100 8.67 -24.04 10.46
N LEU A 101 7.92 -22.95 10.45
CA LEU A 101 6.67 -22.70 11.18
C LEU A 101 6.09 -21.35 10.68
N ASP A 102 4.90 -21.46 10.07
CA ASP A 102 3.83 -20.48 9.80
C ASP A 102 4.11 -19.04 9.35
N GLU A 103 3.85 -18.80 8.06
CA GLU A 103 3.67 -17.48 7.42
C GLU A 103 2.30 -16.82 7.74
N HIS A 104 1.47 -17.43 8.59
CA HIS A 104 0.07 -17.04 8.79
C HIS A 104 -0.17 -15.90 9.82
N ASN A 105 0.86 -15.45 10.55
CA ASN A 105 0.68 -14.54 11.69
C ASN A 105 0.98 -13.04 11.40
N GLN A 106 1.69 -12.71 10.32
CA GLN A 106 2.00 -11.31 9.98
C GLN A 106 0.83 -10.58 9.30
N SER A 107 0.03 -11.30 8.51
CA SER A 107 -1.19 -10.76 7.90
C SER A 107 -2.24 -10.40 8.96
N ALA A 108 -2.39 -11.24 10.00
CA ALA A 108 -3.30 -11.00 11.11
C ALA A 108 -2.92 -9.75 11.95
N TYR A 109 -1.62 -9.47 12.11
CA TYR A 109 -1.16 -8.27 12.83
C TYR A 109 -1.44 -6.98 12.05
N LEU A 110 -1.30 -7.02 10.72
CA LEU A 110 -1.61 -5.89 9.84
C LEU A 110 -3.13 -5.66 9.74
N LEU A 111 -3.93 -6.73 9.64
CA LEU A 111 -5.40 -6.66 9.72
C LEU A 111 -5.88 -6.11 11.07
N ALA A 112 -5.26 -6.54 12.18
CA ALA A 112 -5.58 -6.05 13.52
C ALA A 112 -5.25 -4.56 13.74
N MET A 113 -4.29 -4.00 13.00
CA MET A 113 -4.02 -2.54 13.01
C MET A 113 -5.06 -1.76 12.20
N VAL A 114 -5.63 -2.35 11.15
CA VAL A 114 -6.67 -1.72 10.30
C VAL A 114 -8.06 -1.80 10.95
N GLN A 115 -8.38 -2.87 11.69
CA GLN A 115 -9.73 -3.09 12.25
C GLN A 115 -10.07 -2.31 13.54
N ARG A 116 -9.13 -1.62 14.18
CA ARG A 116 -9.36 -0.99 15.52
C ARG A 116 -10.02 0.39 15.53
N ARG A 117 -10.73 0.85 14.48
CA ARG A 117 -11.48 2.12 14.59
C ARG A 117 -12.71 2.27 13.68
N TRP A 118 -13.51 1.21 13.57
CA TRP A 118 -14.89 1.27 13.04
C TRP A 118 -15.97 1.29 14.14
N HIS A 119 -15.60 1.63 15.39
CA HIS A 119 -16.55 1.87 16.48
C HIS A 119 -16.11 3.07 17.34
N SER A 120 -16.39 4.28 16.86
CA SER A 120 -16.74 5.46 17.66
C SER A 120 -17.51 6.42 16.77
#